data_AF-A0A924HJ76-F1
#
_entry.id   AF-A0A924HJ76-F1
#
_cell.length_a   1.000
_cell.length_b   1.000
_cell.length_c   1.000
_cell.angle_alpha   90.00
_cell.angle_beta   90.00
_cell.angle_gamma   90.00
#
_symmetry.space_group_name_H-M   'P 1'
#
loop_
_entity.id
_entity.type
_entity.pdbx_description
1 polymer ?
#
loop_
_entity_poly.entity_id
_entity_poly.type
_entity_poly.pdbx_seq_one_letter_code
_entity_poly.pdbx_strand_id
1 'polypeptide(L)' 'MKSNKNVFVVKHGEDWATKSAGNQRVTKTFDTQKEAIDAGRAQSIRNKSELTIQNRHGQFREKNSYGNDPTKSKG' A
#
# COMPACT_ATOMS: atom_id res chain seq x y z
N MET A 1 9.50 -0.83 -19.43
CA MET A 1 8.38 -1.52 -18.74
C MET A 1 8.09 -0.82 -17.43
N LYS A 2 6.87 -0.33 -17.19
CA LYS A 2 6.47 0.13 -15.84
C LYS A 2 6.31 -1.12 -14.99
N SER A 3 7.31 -1.44 -14.18
CA SER A 3 7.15 -2.45 -13.13
C SER A 3 6.08 -1.93 -12.19
N ASN A 4 4.91 -2.57 -12.16
CA ASN A 4 3.85 -2.20 -11.21
C ASN A 4 4.42 -2.35 -9.79
N LYS A 5 4.67 -1.21 -9.14
CA LYS A 5 5.29 -1.17 -7.82
C LYS A 5 4.19 -1.30 -6.78
N ASN A 6 3.85 -2.54 -6.42
CA ASN A 6 2.91 -2.80 -5.32
C ASN A 6 3.36 -2.07 -4.06
N VAL A 7 2.42 -1.49 -3.34
CA VAL A 7 2.67 -0.72 -2.13
C VAL A 7 2.21 -1.53 -0.92
N PHE A 8 3.02 -1.55 0.11
CA PHE A 8 2.78 -2.25 1.35
C PHE A 8 2.76 -1.23 2.48
N VAL A 9 1.71 -1.25 3.29
CA VAL A 9 1.66 -0.55 4.57
C VAL A 9 2.07 -1.56 5.63
N VAL A 10 3.24 -1.34 6.21
CA VAL A 10 3.85 -2.25 7.19
C VAL A 10 3.99 -1.58 8.54
N LYS A 11 3.91 -2.38 9.61
CA LYS A 11 4.22 -1.90 10.96
C LYS A 11 5.73 -1.68 11.07
N HIS A 12 6.15 -0.54 11.60
CA HIS A 12 7.56 -0.19 11.76
C HIS A 12 7.83 0.28 13.20
N GLY A 13 8.10 -0.66 14.11
CA GLY A 13 8.25 -0.36 15.53
C GLY A 13 6.94 0.12 16.15
N GLU A 14 6.90 1.34 16.66
CA GLU A 14 5.69 2.02 17.14
C GLU A 14 4.93 2.77 16.03
N ASP A 15 5.59 3.00 14.90
CA ASP A 15 5.07 3.74 13.76
C ASP A 15 4.55 2.82 12.64
N TRP A 16 4.13 3.45 11.56
CA TRP A 16 3.69 2.83 10.32
C TRP A 16 4.54 3.31 9.15
N ALA A 17 4.73 2.46 8.15
CA ALA A 17 5.51 2.84 7.00
C ALA A 17 4.92 2.31 5.70
N THR A 18 5.11 3.07 4.63
CA THR A 18 4.83 2.62 3.26
C THR A 18 6.11 2.05 2.64
N LYS A 19 6.00 0.92 1.96
CA LYS A 19 7.10 0.26 1.25
C LYS A 19 6.64 -0.10 -0.15
N SER A 20 7.43 0.25 -1.16
CA SER A 20 7.16 -0.18 -2.54
C SER A 20 7.85 -1.51 -2.85
N ALA A 21 7.22 -2.34 -3.68
CA ALA A 21 7.79 -3.59 -4.17
C ALA A 21 9.10 -3.32 -4.90
N GLY A 22 10.14 -4.08 -4.55
CA GLY A 22 11.49 -3.91 -5.08
C GLY A 22 12.34 -2.83 -4.39
N ASN A 23 11.76 -2.01 -3.51
CA ASN A 23 12.56 -1.16 -2.64
C ASN A 23 13.04 -1.95 -1.42
N GLN A 24 14.34 -1.85 -1.12
CA GLN A 24 14.93 -2.44 0.09
C GLN A 24 14.51 -1.66 1.35
N ARG A 25 14.24 -0.36 1.21
CA ARG A 25 13.88 0.55 2.31
C ARG A 25 12.40 0.92 2.27
N VAL A 26 11.87 1.32 3.43
CA VAL A 26 10.57 2.00 3.50
C VAL A 26 10.67 3.36 2.80
N THR A 27 9.60 3.74 2.11
CA THR A 27 9.51 5.00 1.36
C THR A 27 9.25 6.17 2.31
N LYS A 28 8.34 5.98 3.27
CA LYS A 28 7.98 7.02 4.25
C LYS A 28 7.37 6.38 5.50
N THR A 29 7.69 6.94 6.67
CA THR A 29 7.11 6.60 7.97
C THR A 29 6.00 7.59 8.35
N PHE A 30 5.08 7.15 9.19
CA PHE A 30 3.90 7.85 9.65
C PHE A 30 3.58 7.41 11.07
N ASP A 31 3.05 8.32 11.89
CA ASP A 31 2.71 8.03 13.28
C ASP A 31 1.51 7.09 13.37
N THR A 32 0.55 7.22 12.44
CA THR A 32 -0.67 6.41 12.43
C THR A 32 -0.80 5.51 11.21
N GLN A 33 -1.51 4.39 11.42
CA GLN A 33 -1.85 3.46 10.34
C GLN A 33 -2.66 4.14 9.24
N LYS A 34 -3.56 5.04 9.64
CA LYS A 34 -4.47 5.74 8.73
C LYS A 34 -3.69 6.58 7.73
N GLU A 35 -2.73 7.37 8.19
CA GLU A 35 -1.89 8.20 7.32
C GLU A 35 -1.05 7.34 6.36
N ALA A 36 -0.50 6.23 6.85
CA ALA A 36 0.23 5.29 6.00
C ALA A 36 -0.66 4.66 4.93
N ILE A 37 -1.90 4.32 5.27
CA ILE A 37 -2.91 3.81 4.31
C ILE A 37 -3.25 4.88 3.27
N ASP A 38 -3.52 6.11 3.68
CA ASP A 38 -3.89 7.20 2.76
C ASP A 38 -2.74 7.50 1.78
N ALA A 39 -1.50 7.56 2.28
CA ALA A 39 -0.32 7.73 1.45
C ALA A 39 -0.07 6.53 0.53
N GLY A 40 -0.21 5.31 1.05
CA GLY A 40 -0.03 4.07 0.28
C GLY A 40 -1.09 3.92 -0.82
N ARG A 41 -2.32 4.35 -0.55
CA ARG A 41 -3.44 4.39 -1.50
C ARG A 41 -3.14 5.36 -2.63
N ALA A 42 -2.74 6.59 -2.32
CA ALA A 42 -2.37 7.58 -3.34
C ALA A 42 -1.23 7.08 -4.24
N GLN A 43 -0.20 6.46 -3.66
CA GLN A 43 0.89 5.84 -4.42
C GLN A 43 0.41 4.70 -5.31
N SER A 44 -0.45 3.83 -4.79
CA SER A 44 -0.95 2.67 -5.54
C SER A 44 -1.85 3.07 -6.70
N ILE A 45 -2.69 4.09 -6.52
CA ILE A 45 -3.51 4.68 -7.59
C ILE A 45 -2.60 5.26 -8.69
N ARG A 46 -1.61 6.08 -8.31
CA ARG A 46 -0.67 6.69 -9.26
C ARG A 46 0.13 5.64 -10.03
N ASN A 47 0.53 4.57 -9.36
CA ASN A 47 1.32 3.49 -9.93
C ASN A 47 0.47 2.44 -10.65
N LYS A 48 -0.87 2.51 -10.55
CA LYS A 48 -1.80 1.45 -10.98
C LYS A 48 -1.35 0.09 -10.44
N SER A 49 -1.15 0.02 -9.13
CA SER A 49 -0.63 -1.15 -8.43
C SER A 49 -1.54 -1.54 -7.27
N GLU A 50 -1.18 -2.62 -6.58
CA GLU A 50 -1.90 -3.09 -5.41
C GLU A 50 -1.38 -2.41 -4.13
N LEU A 51 -2.26 -2.20 -3.16
CA LEU A 51 -1.99 -1.78 -1.79
C LEU A 51 -2.25 -2.97 -0.86
N THR A 52 -1.29 -3.34 -0.04
CA THR A 52 -1.49 -4.37 1.00
C THR A 52 -1.23 -3.78 2.38
N ILE A 53 -2.09 -4.03 3.35
CA ILE A 53 -2.09 -3.37 4.66
C ILE A 53 -1.88 -4.42 5.75
N GLN A 54 -0.86 -4.21 6.59
CA GLN A 54 -0.63 -5.00 7.80
C GLN A 54 -1.51 -4.55 8.96
N ASN A 55 -1.84 -5.45 9.87
CA ASN A 55 -2.39 -5.17 11.18
C ASN A 55 -1.26 -4.79 12.17
N ARG A 56 -1.62 -4.46 13.41
CA ARG A 56 -0.66 -4.09 14.46
C ARG A 56 0.29 -5.24 14.82
N HIS A 57 -0.09 -6.48 14.49
CA HIS A 57 0.72 -7.70 14.69
C HIS A 57 1.62 -8.01 13.48
N GLY A 58 1.70 -7.12 12.48
CA GLY A 58 2.52 -7.33 11.28
C GLY A 58 1.95 -8.34 10.27
N GLN A 59 0.72 -8.80 10.45
CA GLN A 59 0.06 -9.72 9.51
C GLN A 59 -0.76 -8.93 8.50
N PHE A 60 -0.77 -9.33 7.24
CA PHE A 60 -1.59 -8.68 6.22
C PHE A 60 -3.08 -8.93 6.48
N ARG A 61 -3.84 -7.85 6.68
CA ARG A 61 -5.29 -7.91 6.95
C ARG A 61 -6.15 -7.53 5.75
N GLU A 62 -5.62 -6.71 4.85
CA GLU A 62 -6.41 -6.10 3.78
C GLU A 62 -5.54 -5.88 2.55
N LYS A 63 -6.12 -6.10 1.37
CA LYS A 63 -5.48 -5.88 0.08
C LYS A 63 -6.46 -5.14 -0.83
N ASN A 64 -6.02 -4.04 -1.42
CA ASN A 64 -6.79 -3.24 -2.37
C ASN A 64 -6.03 -3.17 -3.70
N SER A 65 -6.63 -3.59 -4.80
CA SER A 65 -6.01 -3.45 -6.14
C SER A 65 -6.44 -2.15 -6.80
N TYR A 66 -5.48 -1.35 -7.28
CA TYR A 66 -5.74 -0.15 -8.09
C TYR A 66 -5.15 -0.28 -9.50
N GLY A 67 -4.55 -1.44 -9.79
CA GLY A 67 -4.00 -1.80 -11.08
C GLY A 67 -4.98 -2.65 -11.85
N ASN A 68 -5.76 -2.00 -12.72
CA ASN A 68 -6.55 -2.69 -13.75
C ASN A 68 -7.76 -3.50 -13.25
N ASP A 69 -8.59 -2.91 -12.39
CA ASP A 69 -10.01 -3.30 -12.41
C ASP A 69 -10.63 -2.62 -13.64
N PRO A 70 -10.96 -3.35 -14.73
CA PRO A 70 -11.93 -2.81 -15.67
C PRO A 70 -13.18 -2.58 -14.84
N THR A 71 -13.67 -1.34 -14.84
CA THR A 71 -14.94 -0.94 -14.27
C THR A 71 -16.02 -1.96 -14.65
N LYS A 72 -16.28 -2.98 -13.81
CA LYS A 72 -17.46 -3.80 -13.95
C LYS A 72 -18.58 -3.01 -13.30
N SER A 73 -19.38 -2.46 -14.20
CA SER A 73 -20.63 -1.74 -14.01
C SER A 73 -21.37 -2.18 -12.76
N LYS A 74 -21.87 -1.20 -12.02
CA LYS A 74 -23.04 -1.41 -11.15
C LYS A 74 -24.12 -2.06 -12.03
N GLY A 75 -24.55 -3.27 -11.64
CA GLY A 75 -25.82 -3.87 -12.01
C GLY A 75 -26.66 -3.94 -10.76
#